data_AF-A0AAV1TXG4-F1
#
_entry.id   AF-A0AAV1TXG4-F1
#
_cell.length_a   1.000
_cell.length_b   1.000
_cell.length_c   1.000
_cell.angle_alpha   90.00
_cell.angle_beta   90.00
_cell.angle_gamma   90.00
#
_symmetry.space_group_name_H-M   'P 1'
#
loop_
_entity.id
_entity.type
_entity.pdbx_description
1 polymer ?
#
loop_
_entity_poly.entity_id
_entity_poly.type
_entity_poly.pdbx_seq_one_letter_code
_entity_poly.pdbx_strand_id
1 'polypeptide(L)'
;MGACGYPPYDRSGDWLYLFLEIVALSLCCGVIYLVTVRYNSTYELRNDTFGWLHLLSELGALYILLFCVLFGMLIHPNLNRNWFSKVSWTIALYIEDVAILPQLFMFQKGGGGAVEFCISHIVYALAFGSFLHLVFWFSSYHGLGEKDAGQHVGYTVVFVQTGHMLMMANFLYYFFKSVREGVQ
;
A
#
# COMPACT_ATOMS: atom_id res chain seq x y z
N MET A 1 -11.80 -32.60 -23.00
CA MET A 1 -12.36 -31.25 -23.20
C MET A 1 -12.14 -30.46 -21.92
N GLY A 2 -11.08 -29.63 -21.91
CA GLY A 2 -10.77 -28.72 -20.80
C GLY A 2 -11.44 -27.37 -21.03
N ALA A 3 -12.14 -26.87 -20.02
CA ALA A 3 -12.76 -25.55 -20.05
C ALA A 3 -11.98 -24.61 -19.12
N CYS A 4 -11.24 -23.71 -19.79
CA CYS A 4 -11.08 -22.28 -19.52
C CYS A 4 -11.06 -21.78 -18.05
N GLY A 5 -9.88 -21.37 -17.59
CA GLY A 5 -9.67 -20.56 -16.40
C GLY A 5 -8.17 -20.32 -16.22
N TYR A 6 -7.67 -19.21 -16.79
CA TYR A 6 -6.26 -18.81 -17.01
C TYR A 6 -5.49 -19.53 -18.14
N PRO A 7 -5.16 -18.84 -19.26
CA PRO A 7 -4.16 -19.28 -20.23
C PRO A 7 -2.79 -18.56 -20.03
N PRO A 8 -1.69 -19.19 -20.46
CA PRO A 8 -0.98 -20.30 -19.84
C PRO A 8 0.02 -19.83 -18.75
N TYR A 9 0.46 -20.76 -17.91
CA TYR A 9 1.67 -20.66 -17.09
C TYR A 9 2.87 -20.28 -17.98
N ASP A 10 3.21 -18.98 -18.04
CA ASP A 10 4.32 -18.48 -18.86
C ASP A 10 5.61 -18.56 -18.03
N ARG A 11 6.52 -19.47 -18.40
CA ARG A 11 7.81 -19.61 -17.68
C ARG A 11 8.59 -18.29 -17.66
N SER A 12 8.55 -17.58 -18.79
CA SER A 12 8.10 -16.18 -18.85
C SER A 12 8.19 -15.25 -17.64
N GLY A 13 6.99 -15.02 -17.13
CA GLY A 13 6.69 -14.20 -15.99
C GLY A 13 7.28 -14.79 -14.72
N ASP A 14 7.39 -16.11 -14.56
CA ASP A 14 7.86 -16.70 -13.30
C ASP A 14 9.23 -16.16 -12.85
N TRP A 15 10.23 -16.11 -13.76
CA TRP A 15 11.54 -15.56 -13.37
C TRP A 15 11.50 -14.04 -13.22
N LEU A 16 10.67 -13.35 -14.02
CA LEU A 16 10.58 -11.90 -14.03
C LEU A 16 9.88 -11.37 -12.78
N TYR A 17 8.77 -12.00 -12.37
CA TYR A 17 8.08 -11.73 -11.12
C TYR A 17 9.00 -11.98 -9.94
N LEU A 18 9.64 -13.15 -9.86
CA LEU A 18 10.58 -13.46 -8.79
C LEU A 18 11.75 -12.46 -8.74
N PHE A 19 12.30 -12.11 -9.90
CA PHE A 19 13.37 -11.11 -10.00
C PHE A 19 12.91 -9.74 -9.48
N LEU A 20 11.73 -9.28 -9.89
CA LEU A 20 11.16 -8.01 -9.44
C LEU A 20 10.88 -8.01 -7.93
N GLU A 21 10.36 -9.12 -7.38
CA GLU A 21 10.15 -9.28 -5.94
C GLU A 21 11.47 -9.18 -5.15
N ILE A 22 12.53 -9.85 -5.62
CA ILE A 22 13.86 -9.81 -4.98
C ILE A 22 14.45 -8.39 -5.06
N VAL A 23 14.33 -7.72 -6.21
CA VAL A 23 14.80 -6.34 -6.38
C VAL A 23 14.02 -5.40 -5.47
N ALA A 24 12.69 -5.49 -5.44
CA ALA A 24 11.83 -4.66 -4.60
C ALA A 24 12.17 -4.86 -3.11
N LEU A 25 12.32 -6.10 -2.67
CA LEU A 25 12.72 -6.42 -1.30
C LEU A 25 14.10 -5.86 -0.96
N SER A 26 15.07 -6.02 -1.86
CA SER A 26 16.44 -5.51 -1.67
C SER A 26 16.46 -3.98 -1.56
N LEU A 27 15.70 -3.28 -2.41
CA LEU A 27 15.55 -1.83 -2.35
C LEU A 27 14.85 -1.40 -1.05
N CYS A 28 13.80 -2.09 -0.63
CA CYS A 28 13.11 -1.82 0.62
C CYS A 28 14.05 -1.97 1.84
N CYS A 29 14.77 -3.09 1.93
CA CYS A 29 15.79 -3.29 2.96
C CYS A 29 16.90 -2.23 2.90
N GLY A 30 17.32 -1.83 1.70
CA GLY A 30 18.26 -0.74 1.48
C GLY A 30 17.76 0.58 2.06
N VAL A 31 16.53 0.98 1.75
CA VAL A 31 15.92 2.21 2.29
C VAL A 31 15.84 2.16 3.81
N ILE A 32 15.38 1.04 4.39
CA ILE A 32 15.33 0.85 5.84
C ILE A 32 16.72 1.02 6.46
N TYR A 33 17.75 0.38 5.91
CA TYR A 33 19.13 0.53 6.39
C TYR A 33 19.63 1.97 6.28
N LEU A 34 19.34 2.66 5.17
CA LEU A 34 19.75 4.05 4.97
C LEU A 34 19.12 4.98 6.00
N VAL A 35 17.82 4.85 6.25
CA VAL A 35 17.08 5.67 7.22
C VAL A 35 17.45 5.34 8.66
N THR A 36 17.55 4.06 9.02
CA THR A 36 17.75 3.63 10.42
C THR A 36 19.20 3.60 10.86
N VAL A 37 20.15 3.42 9.95
CA VAL A 37 21.58 3.27 10.28
C VAL A 37 22.42 4.37 9.65
N ARG A 38 22.47 4.46 8.32
CA ARG A 38 23.48 5.28 7.62
C ARG A 38 23.25 6.79 7.77
N TYR A 39 22.01 7.23 7.71
CA TYR A 39 21.55 8.61 7.75
C TYR A 39 20.58 8.86 8.91
N ASN A 40 20.66 8.06 9.97
CA ASN A 40 19.78 8.20 11.13
C ASN A 40 19.85 9.60 11.78
N SER A 41 20.99 10.28 11.69
CA SER A 41 21.17 11.63 12.23
C SER A 41 20.30 12.69 11.53
N THR A 42 19.84 12.45 10.30
CA THR A 42 18.96 13.38 9.56
C THR A 42 17.48 13.00 9.66
N TYR A 43 17.15 11.94 10.40
CA TYR A 43 15.77 11.47 10.54
C TYR A 43 14.99 12.33 11.54
N GLU A 44 13.85 12.88 11.11
CA GLU A 44 13.04 13.79 11.90
C GLU A 44 11.99 13.08 12.76
N LEU A 45 12.43 12.42 13.84
CA LEU A 45 11.55 11.69 14.76
C LEU A 45 10.39 12.55 15.31
N ARG A 46 10.60 13.85 15.50
CA ARG A 46 9.56 14.77 16.01
C ARG A 46 8.37 14.89 15.05
N ASN A 47 8.60 14.69 13.76
CA ASN A 47 7.56 14.80 12.72
C ASN A 47 6.94 13.43 12.41
N ASP A 48 7.67 12.33 12.58
CA ASP A 48 7.17 10.96 12.40
C ASP A 48 6.50 10.40 13.67
N THR A 49 5.38 11.01 14.06
CA THR A 49 4.60 10.62 15.25
C THR A 49 3.20 10.15 14.85
N PHE A 50 3.13 9.19 13.92
CA PHE A 50 1.87 8.67 13.41
C PHE A 50 1.09 7.91 14.51
N GLY A 51 0.10 8.60 15.11
CA GLY A 51 -0.69 8.04 16.21
C GLY A 51 -1.57 9.03 17.00
N TRP A 52 -1.91 10.19 16.41
CA TRP A 52 -2.66 11.28 17.06
C TRP A 52 -4.16 10.95 17.24
N LEU A 53 -4.48 9.92 18.00
CA LEU A 53 -5.85 9.63 18.41
C LEU A 53 -5.91 9.36 19.92
N HIS A 54 -5.43 10.31 20.74
CA HIS A 54 -5.46 10.22 22.23
C HIS A 54 -4.89 8.91 22.83
N LEU A 55 -4.12 8.15 22.05
CA LEU A 55 -3.44 6.92 22.41
C LEU A 55 -1.94 7.17 22.41
N LEU A 56 -1.15 6.31 23.07
CA LEU A 56 0.31 6.46 23.13
C LEU A 56 0.88 6.64 21.71
N SER A 57 1.43 7.82 21.47
CA SER A 57 1.81 8.37 20.16
C SER A 57 2.74 7.48 19.31
N GLU A 58 3.42 6.53 19.94
CA GLU A 58 4.39 5.62 19.31
C GLU A 58 3.76 4.32 18.76
N LEU A 59 2.49 4.04 19.06
CA LEU A 59 1.83 2.77 18.73
C LEU A 59 0.78 2.87 17.60
N GLY A 60 0.60 4.04 16.98
CA GLY A 60 -0.47 4.25 16.00
C GLY A 60 -0.40 3.29 14.81
N ALA A 61 0.79 3.08 14.25
CA ALA A 61 1.02 2.10 13.18
C ALA A 61 0.69 0.66 13.63
N LEU A 62 0.95 0.30 14.89
CA LEU A 62 0.67 -1.04 15.41
C LEU A 62 -0.83 -1.31 15.55
N TYR A 63 -1.63 -0.30 15.91
CA TYR A 63 -3.09 -0.46 15.95
C TYR A 63 -3.68 -0.71 14.58
N ILE A 64 -3.22 0.02 13.56
CA ILE A 64 -3.65 -0.19 12.18
C ILE A 64 -3.21 -1.57 11.70
N LEU A 65 -1.96 -1.95 11.98
CA LEU A 65 -1.45 -3.29 11.64
C LEU A 65 -2.31 -4.39 12.27
N LEU A 66 -2.65 -4.27 13.56
CA LEU A 66 -3.52 -5.21 14.26
C LEU A 66 -4.90 -5.28 13.60
N PHE A 67 -5.47 -4.13 13.23
CA PHE A 67 -6.74 -4.08 12.52
C PHE A 67 -6.67 -4.80 11.17
N CYS A 68 -5.64 -4.55 10.36
CA CYS A 68 -5.42 -5.24 9.08
C CYS A 68 -5.27 -6.76 9.25
N VAL A 69 -4.55 -7.20 10.28
CA VAL A 69 -4.39 -8.63 10.60
C VAL A 69 -5.73 -9.26 11.00
N LEU A 70 -6.48 -8.62 11.90
CA LEU A 70 -7.79 -9.10 12.33
C LEU A 70 -8.77 -9.16 11.15
N PHE A 71 -8.85 -8.09 10.36
CA PHE A 71 -9.75 -8.04 9.20
C PHE A 71 -9.34 -9.03 8.11
N GLY A 72 -8.04 -9.22 7.87
CA GLY A 72 -7.52 -10.21 6.92
C GLY A 72 -7.76 -11.66 7.35
N MET A 73 -7.78 -11.95 8.66
CA MET A 73 -8.18 -13.27 9.15
C MET A 73 -9.69 -13.51 8.98
N LEU A 74 -10.52 -12.48 9.16
CA LEU A 74 -11.98 -12.58 9.08
C LEU A 74 -12.50 -12.58 7.63
N ILE A 75 -11.94 -11.73 6.78
CA ILE A 75 -12.35 -11.51 5.39
C ILE A 75 -11.17 -11.88 4.50
N HIS A 76 -11.08 -13.16 4.14
CA HIS A 76 -10.12 -13.69 3.18
C HIS A 76 -10.85 -14.54 2.13
N PRO A 77 -10.38 -14.60 0.89
CA PRO A 77 -11.11 -15.28 -0.16
C PRO A 77 -10.76 -16.76 -0.19
N ASN A 78 -11.65 -17.61 -0.68
CA ASN A 78 -11.50 -19.06 -0.67
C ASN A 78 -10.90 -19.61 -1.99
N LEU A 79 -9.83 -18.97 -2.51
CA LEU A 79 -9.26 -19.34 -3.83
C LEU A 79 -8.30 -20.54 -3.84
N ASN A 80 -7.60 -20.83 -2.73
CA ASN A 80 -6.54 -21.85 -2.68
C ASN A 80 -6.77 -22.93 -1.60
N ARG A 81 -6.08 -24.08 -1.73
CA ARG A 81 -6.17 -25.20 -0.76
C ARG A 81 -5.47 -24.92 0.58
N ASN A 82 -4.48 -24.02 0.62
CA ASN A 82 -3.76 -23.66 1.84
C ASN A 82 -4.33 -22.39 2.50
N TRP A 83 -4.79 -22.51 3.75
CA TRP A 83 -5.37 -21.40 4.52
C TRP A 83 -4.36 -20.27 4.79
N PHE A 84 -3.12 -20.61 5.15
CA PHE A 84 -2.09 -19.64 5.51
C PHE A 84 -1.77 -18.68 4.36
N SER A 85 -1.65 -19.20 3.15
CA SER A 85 -1.34 -18.40 1.95
C SER A 85 -2.45 -17.40 1.61
N LYS A 86 -3.72 -17.77 1.84
CA LYS A 86 -4.88 -16.90 1.58
C LYS A 86 -4.93 -15.74 2.56
N VAL A 87 -4.76 -16.05 3.85
CA VAL A 87 -4.79 -15.07 4.92
C VAL A 87 -3.58 -14.14 4.82
N SER A 88 -2.38 -14.66 4.59
CA SER A 88 -1.18 -13.84 4.43
C SER A 88 -1.28 -12.88 3.25
N TRP A 89 -1.82 -13.35 2.12
CA TRP A 89 -2.03 -12.51 0.94
C TRP A 89 -3.02 -11.37 1.22
N THR A 90 -4.14 -11.68 1.90
CA THR A 90 -5.15 -10.67 2.21
C THR A 90 -4.66 -9.66 3.23
N ILE A 91 -3.91 -10.11 4.24
CA ILE A 91 -3.26 -9.24 5.22
C ILE A 91 -2.24 -8.33 4.52
N ALA A 92 -1.40 -8.87 3.62
CA ALA A 92 -0.42 -8.08 2.87
C ALA A 92 -1.10 -6.97 2.06
N LEU A 93 -2.20 -7.27 1.37
CA LEU A 93 -2.99 -6.30 0.61
C LEU A 93 -3.53 -5.17 1.51
N TYR A 94 -4.13 -5.52 2.66
CA TYR A 94 -4.63 -4.50 3.59
C TYR A 94 -3.52 -3.67 4.25
N ILE A 95 -2.36 -4.27 4.52
CA ILE A 95 -1.21 -3.54 5.07
C ILE A 95 -0.64 -2.58 4.03
N GLU A 96 -0.54 -2.99 2.77
CA GLU A 96 -0.04 -2.17 1.67
C GLU A 96 -0.86 -0.88 1.53
N ASP A 97 -2.19 -1.00 1.57
CA ASP A 97 -3.12 0.13 1.43
C ASP A 97 -3.02 1.16 2.58
N VAL A 98 -2.55 0.75 3.76
CA VAL A 98 -2.39 1.64 4.92
C VAL A 98 -0.94 2.04 5.19
N ALA A 99 0.03 1.40 4.54
CA ALA A 99 1.46 1.62 4.78
C ALA A 99 1.91 3.04 4.43
N ILE A 100 1.16 3.76 3.58
CA ILE A 100 1.45 5.14 3.22
C ILE A 100 1.03 6.16 4.28
N LEU A 101 0.14 5.79 5.21
CA LEU A 101 -0.48 6.73 6.16
C LEU A 101 0.53 7.44 7.08
N PRO A 102 1.56 6.78 7.64
CA PRO A 102 2.57 7.47 8.45
C PRO A 102 3.29 8.57 7.67
N GLN A 103 3.69 8.26 6.43
CA GLN A 103 4.36 9.21 5.56
C GLN A 103 3.46 10.40 5.23
N LEU A 104 2.19 10.13 4.92
CA LEU A 104 1.19 11.16 4.66
C LEU A 104 0.99 12.09 5.86
N PHE A 105 0.92 11.52 7.06
CA PHE A 105 0.79 12.29 8.31
C PHE A 105 2.01 13.17 8.57
N MET A 106 3.21 12.64 8.35
CA MET A 106 4.46 13.41 8.49
C MET A 106 4.46 14.63 7.55
N PHE A 107 4.03 14.47 6.29
CA PHE A 107 3.89 15.59 5.34
C PHE A 107 2.89 16.66 5.82
N GLN A 108 1.73 16.24 6.32
CA GLN A 108 0.71 17.17 6.82
C GLN A 108 1.19 17.92 8.06
N LYS A 109 1.87 17.23 8.98
CA LYS A 109 2.43 17.81 10.21
C LYS A 109 3.58 18.78 9.94
N GLY A 110 4.38 18.51 8.89
CA GLY A 110 5.46 19.38 8.41
C GLY A 110 4.97 20.71 7.79
N GLY A 111 3.68 21.01 7.82
CA GLY A 111 3.12 22.29 7.38
C GLY A 111 3.11 22.51 5.87
N GLY A 112 3.30 21.45 5.07
CA GLY A 112 3.44 21.58 3.63
C GLY A 112 4.64 22.43 3.21
N GLY A 113 5.68 22.52 4.06
CA GLY A 113 6.92 23.21 3.74
C GLY A 113 7.55 22.67 2.46
N ALA A 114 8.33 23.54 1.78
CA ALA A 114 8.93 23.32 0.47
C ALA A 114 9.32 21.84 0.24
N VAL A 115 8.43 21.11 -0.43
CA VAL A 115 8.73 19.71 -0.74
C VAL A 115 9.87 19.73 -1.74
N GLU A 116 10.96 19.06 -1.38
CA GLU A 116 12.10 18.91 -2.27
C GLU A 116 11.63 18.32 -3.60
N PHE A 117 12.12 18.86 -4.71
CA PHE A 117 11.68 18.48 -6.06
C PHE A 117 11.72 16.96 -6.28
N CYS A 118 12.73 16.27 -5.74
CA CYS A 118 12.86 14.82 -5.80
C CYS A 118 11.71 14.07 -5.11
N ILE A 119 11.25 14.56 -3.96
CA ILE A 119 10.15 13.95 -3.20
C ILE A 119 8.84 14.05 -3.98
N SER A 120 8.64 15.16 -4.70
CA SER A 120 7.47 15.37 -5.57
C SER A 120 7.33 14.24 -6.60
N HIS A 121 8.42 13.90 -7.29
CA HIS A 121 8.42 12.83 -8.30
C HIS A 121 8.10 11.46 -7.71
N ILE A 122 8.63 11.15 -6.53
CA ILE A 122 8.35 9.89 -5.82
C ILE A 122 6.87 9.81 -5.47
N VAL A 123 6.30 10.90 -4.93
CA VAL A 123 4.86 10.99 -4.60
C VAL A 123 3.99 10.77 -5.84
N TYR A 124 4.33 11.37 -6.98
CA TYR A 124 3.59 11.15 -8.23
C TYR A 124 3.67 9.70 -8.70
N ALA A 125 4.86 9.10 -8.66
CA ALA A 125 5.04 7.70 -9.05
C ALA A 125 4.22 6.75 -8.16
N LEU A 126 4.20 6.98 -6.84
CA LEU A 126 3.40 6.22 -5.89
C LEU A 126 1.88 6.36 -6.13
N ALA A 127 1.42 7.58 -6.38
CA ALA A 127 0.01 7.82 -6.67
C ALA A 127 -0.42 7.21 -8.01
N PHE A 128 0.42 7.30 -9.03
CA PHE A 128 0.17 6.67 -10.33
C PHE A 128 0.17 5.13 -10.21
N GLY A 129 1.11 4.55 -9.45
CA GLY A 129 1.11 3.12 -9.15
C GLY A 129 -0.17 2.67 -8.45
N SER A 130 -0.63 3.44 -7.46
CA SER A 130 -1.90 3.18 -6.75
C SER A 130 -3.11 3.24 -7.69
N PHE A 131 -3.13 4.19 -8.63
CA PHE A 131 -4.17 4.27 -9.65
C PHE A 131 -4.18 3.03 -10.57
N LEU A 132 -3.02 2.58 -11.04
CA LEU A 132 -2.91 1.37 -11.85
C LEU A 132 -3.38 0.13 -11.07
N HIS A 133 -3.07 0.05 -9.77
CA HIS A 133 -3.52 -1.03 -8.91
C HIS A 133 -5.05 -1.04 -8.76
N LEU A 134 -5.67 0.13 -8.58
CA LEU A 134 -7.13 0.27 -8.56
C LEU A 134 -7.77 -0.18 -9.89
N VAL A 135 -7.21 0.22 -11.03
CA VAL A 135 -7.67 -0.21 -12.37
C VAL A 135 -7.58 -1.72 -12.52
N PHE A 136 -6.47 -2.33 -12.09
CA PHE A 136 -6.29 -3.77 -12.09
C PHE A 136 -7.39 -4.48 -11.27
N TRP A 137 -7.69 -3.98 -10.07
CA TRP A 137 -8.72 -4.55 -9.21
C TRP A 137 -10.14 -4.39 -9.76
N PHE A 138 -10.44 -3.25 -10.39
CA PHE A 138 -11.71 -3.08 -11.12
C PHE A 138 -11.87 -4.06 -12.30
N SER A 139 -10.79 -4.45 -12.96
CA SER A 139 -10.86 -5.47 -14.01
C SER A 139 -10.95 -6.89 -13.44
N SER A 140 -10.32 -7.14 -12.29
CA SER A 140 -10.07 -8.49 -11.77
C SER A 140 -11.06 -8.95 -10.70
N TYR A 141 -11.89 -8.06 -10.12
CA TYR A 141 -12.78 -8.42 -9.00
C TYR A 141 -13.78 -9.52 -9.34
N HIS A 142 -14.22 -9.62 -10.60
CA HIS A 142 -15.13 -10.69 -11.04
C HIS A 142 -14.49 -12.07 -10.95
N GLY A 143 -13.19 -12.18 -11.26
CA GLY A 143 -12.46 -13.44 -11.23
C GLY A 143 -12.28 -14.02 -9.82
N LEU A 144 -12.36 -13.17 -8.78
CA LEU A 144 -12.38 -13.60 -7.38
C LEU A 144 -13.73 -14.20 -6.96
N GLY A 145 -14.83 -13.92 -7.69
CA GLY A 145 -16.19 -14.33 -7.33
C GLY A 145 -16.72 -15.57 -8.05
N GLU A 146 -16.06 -16.03 -9.12
CA GLU A 146 -16.66 -16.95 -10.11
C GLU A 146 -16.79 -18.44 -9.68
N LYS A 147 -16.42 -18.80 -8.44
CA LYS A 147 -16.35 -20.21 -7.98
C LYS A 147 -16.70 -20.44 -6.50
N ASP A 148 -17.75 -19.81 -5.97
CA ASP A 148 -18.10 -19.85 -4.53
C ASP A 148 -16.94 -19.38 -3.60
N ALA A 149 -15.95 -18.69 -4.17
CA ALA A 149 -14.69 -18.36 -3.52
C ALA A 149 -14.76 -17.07 -2.66
N GLY A 150 -15.96 -16.58 -2.35
CA GLY A 150 -16.17 -15.38 -1.55
C GLY A 150 -16.23 -14.11 -2.38
N GLN A 151 -17.33 -13.94 -3.14
CA GLN A 151 -17.62 -12.74 -3.92
C GLN A 151 -17.50 -11.44 -3.09
N HIS A 152 -17.82 -11.52 -1.80
CA HIS A 152 -17.66 -10.42 -0.85
C HIS A 152 -16.22 -9.89 -0.78
N VAL A 153 -15.21 -10.73 -0.97
CA VAL A 153 -13.81 -10.30 -0.86
C VAL A 153 -13.38 -9.47 -2.05
N GLY A 154 -13.83 -9.78 -3.26
CA GLY A 154 -13.57 -8.96 -4.44
C GLY A 154 -14.12 -7.54 -4.27
N TYR A 155 -15.35 -7.41 -3.76
CA TYR A 155 -15.93 -6.11 -3.43
C TYR A 155 -15.19 -5.39 -2.30
N THR A 156 -14.78 -6.11 -1.25
CA THR A 156 -13.98 -5.53 -0.16
C THR A 156 -12.65 -5.00 -0.67
N VAL A 157 -11.94 -5.73 -1.52
CA VAL A 157 -10.66 -5.28 -2.09
C VAL A 157 -10.86 -4.01 -2.92
N VAL A 158 -11.85 -3.97 -3.82
CA VAL A 158 -12.16 -2.76 -4.60
C VAL A 158 -12.53 -1.59 -3.69
N PHE A 159 -13.29 -1.83 -2.62
CA PHE A 159 -13.66 -0.82 -1.64
C PHE A 159 -12.43 -0.24 -0.92
N VAL A 160 -11.54 -1.09 -0.40
CA VAL A 160 -10.31 -0.65 0.29
C VAL A 160 -9.39 0.11 -0.68
N GLN A 161 -9.19 -0.41 -1.89
CA GLN A 161 -8.38 0.25 -2.93
C GLN A 161 -8.96 1.60 -3.36
N THR A 162 -10.28 1.72 -3.44
CA THR A 162 -10.94 3.00 -3.71
C THR A 162 -10.71 3.99 -2.56
N GLY A 163 -10.81 3.52 -1.31
CA GLY A 163 -10.49 4.32 -0.13
C GLY A 163 -9.05 4.82 -0.12
N HIS A 164 -8.09 3.94 -0.42
CA HIS A 164 -6.68 4.28 -0.58
C HIS A 164 -6.47 5.35 -1.65
N MET A 165 -7.09 5.19 -2.82
CA MET A 165 -7.00 6.17 -3.91
C MET A 165 -7.59 7.53 -3.52
N LEU A 166 -8.69 7.57 -2.76
CA LEU A 166 -9.27 8.82 -2.27
C LEU A 166 -8.33 9.53 -1.29
N MET A 167 -7.69 8.79 -0.37
CA MET A 167 -6.69 9.36 0.54
C MET A 167 -5.49 9.91 -0.22
N MET A 168 -4.99 9.17 -1.22
CA MET A 168 -3.91 9.60 -2.09
C MET A 168 -4.29 10.83 -2.93
N ALA A 169 -5.51 10.89 -3.46
CA ALA A 169 -6.00 12.03 -4.22
C ALA A 169 -6.11 13.29 -3.34
N ASN A 170 -6.62 13.14 -2.11
CA ASN A 170 -6.66 14.22 -1.13
C ASN A 170 -5.25 14.73 -0.81
N PHE A 171 -4.28 13.82 -0.62
CA PHE A 171 -2.89 14.20 -0.44
C PHE A 171 -2.34 14.99 -1.63
N LEU A 172 -2.48 14.47 -2.85
CA LEU A 172 -2.02 15.15 -4.06
C LEU A 172 -2.65 16.54 -4.21
N TYR A 173 -3.92 16.69 -3.88
CA TYR A 173 -4.58 18.00 -3.91
C TYR A 173 -3.90 19.02 -2.99
N TYR A 174 -3.68 18.66 -1.73
CA TYR A 174 -2.98 19.55 -0.77
C TYR A 174 -1.52 19.76 -1.13
N PHE A 175 -0.87 18.73 -1.69
CA PHE A 175 0.48 18.79 -2.20
C PHE A 175 0.61 19.86 -3.30
N PHE A 176 -0.20 19.76 -4.36
CA PHE A 176 -0.20 20.72 -5.46
C PHE A 176 -0.59 22.12 -5.00
N LYS A 177 -1.51 22.22 -4.04
CA LYS A 177 -1.91 23.49 -3.45
C LYS A 177 -0.71 24.15 -2.75
N SER A 178 0.03 23.44 -1.91
CA SER A 178 1.25 23.94 -1.25
C SER A 178 2.31 24.38 -2.27
N VAL A 179 2.55 23.57 -3.31
CA VAL A 179 3.52 23.91 -4.37
C VAL A 179 3.12 25.18 -5.13
N ARG A 180 1.83 25.36 -5.44
CA ARG A 180 1.32 26.54 -6.17
C ARG A 180 1.28 27.80 -5.31
N GLU A 181 0.94 27.66 -4.04
CA GLU A 181 0.87 28.77 -3.09
C GLU A 181 2.28 29.23 -2.67
N GLY A 182 3.34 28.50 -3.06
CA GLY A 182 4.72 28.94 -2.96
C GLY A 182 5.05 29.34 -1.54
N VAL A 183 4.94 28.39 -0.60
CA VAL A 183 5.28 28.69 0.79
C VAL A 183 6.80 28.75 0.90
N GLN A 184 7.27 29.98 1.13
CA GLN A 184 8.62 30.33 1.59
C GLN A 184 9.05 29.52 2.81
#